data_AF-A0A7L4QNI2-F1
#
_entry.id   AF-A0A7L4QNI2-F1
#
_cell.length_a   1.000
_cell.length_b   1.000
_cell.length_c   1.000
_cell.angle_alpha   90.00
_cell.angle_beta   90.00
_cell.angle_gamma   90.00
#
_symmetry.space_group_name_H-M   'P 1'
#
loop_
_entity.id
_entity.type
_entity.pdbx_description
1 polymer ?
#
loop_
_entity_poly.entity_id
_entity_poly.type
_entity_poly.pdbx_seq_one_letter_code
_entity_poly.pdbx_strand_id
1 'polypeptide(L)'
;MFGDGIGSAAIISVFVFLLTYVLIVDERVHRAVAAMFGAAIVVLLHIVPWDKLLEYLDFGTIFLLMGMMIIVNTARNSGLFEFIAIKTAKAARGSPILVMILFCLVTAVTSAFLDNVTTVLLLTPMLLTITRLM
;
A
#
# COMPACT_ATOMS: atom_id res chain seq x y z
N MET A 1 -19.80 -41.21 1.52
CA MET A 1 -18.98 -40.70 2.65
C MET A 1 -17.95 -39.64 2.18
N PHE A 2 -18.31 -38.82 1.18
CA PHE A 2 -17.47 -37.75 0.57
C PHE A 2 -18.34 -36.52 0.23
N GLY A 3 -19.23 -36.13 1.16
CA GLY A 3 -20.25 -35.09 0.90
C GLY A 3 -20.09 -33.82 1.74
N ASP A 4 -19.71 -33.95 3.02
CA ASP A 4 -19.86 -32.85 3.98
C ASP A 4 -18.56 -32.06 4.26
N GLY A 5 -17.39 -32.64 3.97
CA GLY A 5 -16.09 -32.04 4.33
C GLY A 5 -15.68 -30.80 3.51
N ILE A 6 -16.10 -30.74 2.24
CA ILE A 6 -15.78 -29.62 1.34
C ILE A 6 -16.61 -28.39 1.70
N GLY A 7 -17.89 -28.60 2.06
CA GLY A 7 -18.77 -27.53 2.51
C GLY A 7 -18.29 -26.91 3.82
N SER A 8 -17.91 -27.73 4.80
CA SER A 8 -17.40 -27.22 6.09
C SER A 8 -16.07 -26.49 5.94
N ALA A 9 -15.11 -27.02 5.16
CA ALA A 9 -13.82 -26.36 4.96
C ALA A 9 -13.97 -25.02 4.23
N ALA A 10 -14.87 -24.94 3.23
CA ALA A 10 -15.16 -23.69 2.53
C ALA A 10 -15.78 -22.64 3.47
N ILE A 11 -16.76 -23.04 4.30
CA ILE A 11 -17.40 -22.14 5.27
C ILE A 11 -16.37 -21.60 6.28
N ILE A 12 -15.51 -22.47 6.80
CA ILE A 12 -14.44 -22.06 7.72
C ILE A 12 -13.46 -21.11 7.04
N SER A 13 -13.08 -21.38 5.80
CA SER A 13 -12.16 -20.52 5.02
C SER A 13 -12.74 -19.13 4.80
N VAL A 14 -14.02 -19.05 4.43
CA VAL A 14 -14.74 -17.77 4.25
C VAL A 14 -14.83 -17.04 5.58
N PHE A 15 -15.12 -17.75 6.67
CA PHE A 15 -15.17 -17.15 8.00
C PHE A 15 -13.82 -16.57 8.42
N VAL A 16 -12.72 -17.33 8.24
CA VAL A 16 -11.37 -16.86 8.56
C VAL A 16 -10.95 -15.69 7.66
N PHE A 17 -11.32 -15.72 6.38
CA PHE A 17 -11.09 -14.61 5.45
C PHE A 17 -11.82 -13.34 5.90
N LEU A 18 -13.11 -13.42 6.21
CA LEU A 18 -13.90 -12.29 6.68
C LEU A 18 -13.37 -11.75 8.02
N LEU A 19 -13.03 -12.64 8.96
CA LEU A 19 -12.44 -12.25 10.24
C LEU A 19 -11.11 -11.51 10.03
N THR A 20 -10.24 -12.04 9.18
CA THR A 20 -8.94 -11.42 8.86
C THR A 20 -9.15 -10.05 8.20
N TYR A 21 -10.11 -9.94 7.29
CA TYR A 21 -10.44 -8.68 6.63
C TYR A 21 -10.97 -7.63 7.61
N VAL A 22 -11.87 -8.02 8.52
CA VAL A 22 -12.37 -7.15 9.59
C VAL A 22 -11.22 -6.67 10.48
N LEU A 23 -10.29 -7.56 10.86
CA LEU A 23 -9.11 -7.17 11.65
C LEU A 23 -8.18 -6.20 10.91
N ILE A 24 -8.06 -6.32 9.58
CA ILE A 24 -7.31 -5.37 8.76
C ILE A 24 -8.01 -4.01 8.70
N VAL A 25 -9.34 -3.99 8.54
CA VAL A 25 -10.15 -2.77 8.43
C VAL A 25 -10.31 -2.03 9.76
N ASP A 26 -10.34 -2.75 10.89
CA ASP A 26 -10.42 -2.14 12.22
C ASP A 26 -9.15 -1.33 12.57
N GLU A 27 -8.05 -1.51 11.84
CA GLU A 27 -6.75 -0.82 11.97
C GLU A 27 -6.11 -0.84 13.39
N ARG A 28 -6.77 -1.43 14.40
CA ARG A 28 -6.24 -1.59 15.77
C ARG A 28 -5.05 -2.54 15.83
N VAL A 29 -5.01 -3.50 14.90
CA VAL A 29 -3.92 -4.46 14.76
C VAL A 29 -3.18 -4.17 13.46
N HIS A 30 -1.85 -4.25 13.48
CA HIS A 30 -1.06 -4.05 12.27
C HIS A 30 -1.48 -5.05 11.18
N ARG A 31 -1.85 -4.54 10.00
CA ARG A 31 -2.34 -5.33 8.86
C ARG A 31 -1.53 -6.59 8.55
N ALA A 32 -0.20 -6.53 8.67
CA ALA A 32 0.67 -7.69 8.47
C ALA A 32 0.46 -8.77 9.55
N VAL A 33 0.29 -8.37 10.81
CA VAL A 33 0.03 -9.31 11.92
C VAL A 33 -1.34 -9.96 11.74
N ALA A 34 -2.36 -9.19 11.36
CA ALA A 34 -3.69 -9.72 11.06
C ALA A 34 -3.65 -10.74 9.90
N ALA A 35 -2.97 -10.41 8.79
CA ALA A 35 -2.81 -11.31 7.65
C ALA A 35 -2.06 -12.60 8.03
N MET A 36 -0.98 -12.49 8.80
CA MET A 36 -0.21 -13.65 9.30
C MET A 36 -1.03 -14.53 10.23
N PHE A 37 -1.89 -13.95 11.06
CA PHE A 37 -2.81 -14.69 11.93
C PHE A 37 -3.85 -15.48 11.13
N GLY A 38 -4.48 -14.86 10.13
CA GLY A 38 -5.39 -15.54 9.21
C GLY A 38 -4.72 -16.70 8.47
N ALA A 39 -3.52 -16.48 7.93
CA ALA A 39 -2.72 -17.51 7.29
C ALA A 39 -2.39 -18.67 8.24
N ALA A 40 -1.97 -18.38 9.47
CA ALA A 40 -1.67 -19.39 10.47
C ALA A 40 -2.89 -20.27 10.78
N ILE A 41 -4.10 -19.70 10.89
CA ILE A 41 -5.33 -20.47 11.14
C ILE A 41 -5.62 -21.44 9.99
N VAL A 42 -5.59 -20.95 8.75
CA VAL A 42 -5.91 -21.77 7.56
C VAL A 42 -4.94 -22.94 7.41
N VAL A 43 -3.67 -22.73 7.74
CA VAL A 43 -2.64 -23.76 7.66
C VAL A 43 -2.74 -24.75 8.84
N LEU A 44 -2.99 -24.28 10.07
CA LEU A 44 -3.17 -25.15 11.25
C LEU A 44 -4.39 -26.07 11.09
N LEU A 45 -5.44 -25.60 10.42
CA LEU A 45 -6.62 -26.39 10.11
C LEU A 45 -6.44 -27.33 8.90
N HIS A 46 -5.23 -27.41 8.31
CA HIS A 46 -4.92 -28.19 7.11
C HIS A 46 -5.83 -27.90 5.92
N ILE A 47 -6.44 -26.70 5.88
CA ILE A 47 -7.21 -26.24 4.72
C ILE A 47 -6.26 -25.98 3.56
N VAL A 48 -5.10 -25.38 3.86
CA VAL A 48 -3.97 -25.24 2.93
C VAL A 48 -2.85 -26.16 3.38
N PRO A 49 -2.40 -27.11 2.54
CA PRO A 49 -1.26 -27.98 2.85
C PRO A 49 0.04 -27.19 2.99
N TRP A 50 0.87 -27.56 3.97
CA TRP A 50 2.16 -26.90 4.23
C TRP A 50 3.11 -26.94 3.04
N ASP A 51 3.12 -28.04 2.29
CA ASP A 51 3.94 -28.26 1.10
C ASP A 51 3.54 -27.34 -0.07
N LYS A 52 2.29 -26.88 -0.09
CA LYS A 52 1.74 -25.99 -1.11
C LYS A 52 1.81 -24.52 -0.77
N LEU A 53 2.21 -24.15 0.45
CA LEU A 53 2.21 -22.76 0.92
C LEU A 53 3.01 -21.82 0.02
N LEU A 54 4.19 -22.27 -0.45
CA LEU A 54 5.06 -21.49 -1.34
C LEU A 54 4.43 -21.25 -2.72
N GLU A 55 3.56 -22.14 -3.19
CA GLU A 55 2.85 -21.96 -4.48
C GLU A 55 1.78 -20.85 -4.39
N TYR A 56 1.25 -20.58 -3.20
CA TYR A 56 0.31 -19.49 -2.96
C TYR A 56 0.98 -18.13 -2.72
N LEU A 57 2.30 -18.11 -2.51
CA LEU A 57 3.07 -16.88 -2.34
C LEU A 57 3.70 -16.44 -3.66
N ASP A 58 3.18 -15.33 -4.21
CA ASP A 58 3.81 -14.69 -5.36
C ASP A 58 5.00 -13.82 -4.92
N PHE A 59 6.17 -14.46 -4.86
CA PHE A 59 7.44 -13.78 -4.57
C PHE A 59 7.77 -12.71 -5.61
N GLY A 60 7.37 -12.87 -6.87
CA GLY A 60 7.59 -11.87 -7.91
C GLY A 60 6.93 -10.54 -7.54
N THR A 61 5.66 -10.59 -7.14
CA THR A 61 4.93 -9.41 -6.65
C THR A 61 5.55 -8.86 -5.36
N ILE A 62 5.94 -9.70 -4.40
CA ILE A 62 6.56 -9.26 -3.14
C ILE A 62 7.88 -8.51 -3.42
N PHE A 63 8.76 -9.07 -4.23
CA PHE A 63 10.05 -8.46 -4.57
C PHE A 63 9.88 -7.21 -5.43
N LEU A 64 8.90 -7.18 -6.34
CA LEU A 64 8.56 -5.99 -7.12
C LEU A 64 8.13 -4.84 -6.20
N LEU A 65 7.16 -5.08 -5.31
CA LEU A 65 6.68 -4.08 -4.35
C LEU A 65 7.81 -3.62 -3.42
N MET A 66 8.64 -4.54 -2.93
CA MET A 66 9.81 -4.24 -2.10
C MET A 66 10.82 -3.36 -2.84
N GLY A 67 11.16 -3.70 -4.09
CA GLY A 67 12.08 -2.94 -4.92
C GLY A 67 11.57 -1.52 -5.20
N MET A 68 10.29 -1.38 -5.53
CA MET A 68 9.66 -0.08 -5.71
C MET A 68 9.73 0.76 -4.42
N MET A 69 9.39 0.19 -3.26
CA MET A 69 9.48 0.88 -1.97
C MET A 69 10.90 1.35 -1.64
N ILE A 70 11.93 0.54 -1.92
CA ILE A 70 13.34 0.91 -1.70
C ILE A 70 13.73 2.09 -2.58
N ILE A 71 13.44 2.05 -3.88
CA ILE A 71 13.75 3.13 -4.83
C ILE A 71 13.05 4.41 -4.40
N VAL A 72 11.76 4.32 -4.07
CA VAL A 72 10.93 5.46 -3.68
C VAL A 72 11.42 6.08 -2.37
N ASN A 73 11.72 5.28 -1.35
CA ASN A 73 12.20 5.79 -0.07
C ASN A 73 13.60 6.42 -0.19
N THR A 74 14.45 5.89 -1.07
CA THR A 74 15.76 6.48 -1.37
C THR A 74 15.61 7.82 -2.09
N ALA A 75 14.71 7.91 -3.08
CA ALA A 75 14.38 9.16 -3.78
C ALA A 75 13.75 10.20 -2.84
N ARG A 76 12.97 9.74 -1.85
CA ARG A 76 12.45 10.60 -0.78
C ARG A 76 13.58 11.19 0.06
N ASN A 77 14.48 10.35 0.55
CA ASN A 77 15.56 10.79 1.43
C ASN A 77 16.59 11.71 0.74
N SER A 78 16.66 11.70 -0.59
CA SER A 78 17.55 12.60 -1.35
C SER A 78 17.02 14.04 -1.47
N GLY A 79 15.79 14.32 -1.04
CA GLY A 79 15.18 15.64 -1.16
C GLY A 79 14.59 15.93 -2.55
N LEU A 80 14.46 14.91 -3.40
CA LEU A 80 13.96 15.07 -4.77
C LEU A 80 12.56 15.68 -4.80
N PHE A 81 11.67 15.23 -3.91
CA PHE A 81 10.29 15.66 -3.89
C PHE A 81 10.16 17.10 -3.37
N GLU A 82 10.90 17.49 -2.33
CA GLU A 82 10.97 18.88 -1.86
C GLU A 82 11.50 19.82 -2.95
N PHE A 83 12.52 19.38 -3.69
CA PHE A 83 13.06 20.15 -4.81
C PHE A 83 12.00 20.38 -5.90
N ILE A 84 11.26 19.34 -6.29
CA ILE A 84 10.17 19.45 -7.27
C ILE A 84 9.08 20.37 -6.74
N ALA A 85 8.75 20.30 -5.44
CA ALA A 85 7.75 21.14 -4.80
C ALA A 85 8.09 22.64 -4.94
N ILE A 86 9.31 23.01 -4.54
CA ILE A 86 9.79 24.39 -4.57
C ILE A 86 9.86 24.91 -6.00
N LYS A 87 10.34 24.07 -6.94
CA LYS A 87 10.45 24.44 -8.35
C LYS A 87 9.06 24.69 -8.96
N THR A 88 8.09 23.84 -8.62
CA THR A 88 6.70 23.96 -9.04
C THR A 88 6.03 25.22 -8.47
N ALA A 89 6.24 25.50 -7.18
CA ALA A 89 5.71 26.70 -6.53
C ALA A 89 6.26 27.99 -7.16
N LYS A 90 7.57 28.04 -7.44
CA LYS A 90 8.19 29.18 -8.14
C LYS A 90 7.64 29.35 -9.56
N ALA A 91 7.41 28.24 -10.27
CA ALA A 91 6.84 28.27 -11.61
C ALA A 91 5.40 28.82 -11.64
N ALA A 92 4.65 28.67 -10.55
CA ALA A 92 3.27 29.13 -10.44
C ALA A 92 3.08 30.63 -10.20
N ARG A 93 4.17 31.38 -9.94
CA ARG A 93 4.19 32.85 -9.82
C ARG A 93 3.08 33.43 -8.91
N GLY A 94 2.76 32.77 -7.80
CA GLY A 94 1.78 33.26 -6.83
C GLY A 94 0.31 32.95 -7.16
N SER A 95 -0.01 32.23 -8.25
CA SER A 95 -1.38 31.80 -8.55
C SER A 95 -1.73 30.46 -7.90
N PRO A 96 -2.71 30.40 -6.97
CA PRO A 96 -3.10 29.14 -6.31
C PRO A 96 -3.61 28.07 -7.27
N ILE A 97 -4.36 28.50 -8.30
CA ILE A 97 -4.91 27.60 -9.32
C ILE A 97 -3.78 26.95 -10.13
N LEU A 98 -2.76 27.74 -10.48
CA LEU A 98 -1.64 27.24 -11.28
C LEU A 98 -0.75 26.27 -10.48
N VAL A 99 -0.56 26.52 -9.17
CA VAL A 99 0.07 25.54 -8.26
C VAL A 99 -0.71 24.24 -8.27
N MET A 100 -2.03 24.29 -8.09
CA MET A 100 -2.87 23.09 -8.03
C MET A 100 -2.73 22.25 -9.30
N ILE A 101 -2.80 22.87 -10.49
CA ILE A 101 -2.65 22.18 -11.77
C ILE A 101 -1.26 21.55 -11.90
N LEU A 102 -0.19 22.32 -11.64
CA LEU A 102 1.17 21.81 -11.78
C LEU A 102 1.45 20.68 -10.77
N PHE A 103 0.94 20.79 -9.55
CA PHE A 103 1.10 19.76 -8.54
C PHE A 103 0.34 18.48 -8.89
N CYS A 104 -0.87 18.60 -9.45
CA CYS A 104 -1.59 17.45 -9.99
C CYS A 104 -0.80 16.76 -11.10
N LEU A 105 -0.16 17.53 -11.99
CA LEU A 105 0.63 16.97 -13.08
C LEU A 105 1.90 16.28 -12.57
N VAL A 106 2.62 16.93 -11.64
CA VAL A 106 3.75 16.32 -10.94
C VAL A 106 3.31 15.04 -10.24
N THR A 107 2.20 15.08 -9.50
CA THR A 107 1.64 13.93 -8.78
C THR A 107 1.31 12.80 -9.74
N ALA A 108 0.67 13.08 -10.88
CA ALA A 108 0.32 12.07 -11.87
C ALA A 108 1.55 11.34 -12.42
N VAL A 109 2.61 12.08 -12.78
CA VAL A 109 3.87 11.50 -13.28
C VAL A 109 4.57 10.71 -12.17
N THR A 110 4.58 11.27 -10.96
CA THR A 110 5.33 10.75 -9.81
C THR A 110 4.64 9.50 -9.23
N SER A 111 3.30 9.45 -9.25
CA SER A 111 2.48 8.31 -8.79
C SER A 111 2.64 7.04 -9.64
N ALA A 112 3.23 7.14 -10.84
CA ALA A 112 3.60 5.94 -11.60
C ALA A 112 4.80 5.19 -10.99
N PHE A 113 5.61 5.88 -10.18
CA PHE A 113 6.79 5.32 -9.53
C PHE A 113 6.61 5.10 -8.03
N LEU A 114 5.73 5.89 -7.38
CA LEU A 114 5.42 5.73 -5.97
C LEU A 114 4.22 4.82 -5.72
N ASP A 115 4.23 4.16 -4.58
CA ASP A 115 3.01 3.57 -4.04
C ASP A 115 2.05 4.64 -3.53
N ASN A 116 0.75 4.31 -3.53
CA ASN A 116 -0.32 5.25 -3.22
C ASN A 116 -0.21 5.87 -1.81
N VAL A 117 0.21 5.09 -0.80
CA VAL A 117 0.31 5.57 0.58
C VAL A 117 1.46 6.55 0.70
N THR A 118 2.63 6.20 0.18
CA THR A 118 3.82 7.05 0.20
C THR A 118 3.61 8.34 -0.59
N THR A 119 2.89 8.28 -1.71
CA THR A 119 2.51 9.44 -2.53
C THR A 119 1.74 10.45 -1.69
N VAL A 120 0.65 10.03 -1.03
CA VAL A 120 -0.15 10.92 -0.17
C VAL A 120 0.70 11.48 0.98
N LEU A 121 1.43 10.62 1.68
CA LEU A 121 2.26 11.02 2.82
C LEU A 121 3.37 12.04 2.45
N LEU A 122 3.83 12.08 1.20
CA LEU A 122 4.79 13.09 0.72
C LEU A 122 4.13 14.35 0.21
N LEU A 123 3.14 14.19 -0.64
CA LEU A 123 2.51 15.31 -1.30
C LEU A 123 1.73 16.18 -0.31
N THR A 124 1.10 15.57 0.70
CA THR A 124 0.37 16.32 1.73
C THR A 124 1.24 17.37 2.43
N PRO A 125 2.38 17.04 3.08
CA PRO A 125 3.21 18.05 3.72
C PRO A 125 3.81 19.05 2.72
N MET A 126 4.14 18.62 1.50
CA MET A 126 4.65 19.53 0.47
C MET A 126 3.60 20.55 0.01
N LEU A 127 2.37 20.11 -0.26
CA LEU A 127 1.23 20.98 -0.59
C LEU A 127 0.97 21.97 0.54
N LEU A 128 0.90 21.49 1.78
CA LEU A 128 0.69 22.34 2.95
C LEU A 128 1.80 23.40 3.11
N THR A 129 3.05 23.05 2.81
CA THR A 129 4.18 23.99 2.85
C THR A 129 4.03 25.07 1.80
N ILE A 130 3.66 24.71 0.57
CA ILE A 130 3.48 25.68 -0.52
C ILE A 130 2.31 26.61 -0.22
N THR A 131 1.17 26.08 0.24
CA THR A 131 0.01 26.91 0.58
C THR A 131 0.32 27.91 1.69
N ARG A 132 1.28 27.61 2.60
CA ARG A 132 1.73 28.56 3.63
C ARG A 132 2.75 29.59 3.13
N LEU A 133 3.46 29.30 2.03
CA LEU A 133 4.49 30.17 1.46
C LEU A 133 3.94 31.18 0.44
N MET A 134 2.73 30.96 -0.05
CA MET A 134 1.99 31.85 -0.96
C MET A 134 1.09 32.79 -0.18
#